data_AF-A0A969JMX1-F1
#
_entry.id   AF-A0A969JMX1-F1
#
_cell.length_a   1.000
_cell.length_b   1.000
_cell.length_c   1.000
_cell.angle_alpha   90.00
_cell.angle_beta   90.00
_cell.angle_gamma   90.00
#
_symmetry.space_group_name_H-M   'P 1'
#
loop_
_entity.id
_entity.type
_entity.pdbx_description
1 polymer ?
#
loop_
_entity_poly.entity_id
_entity_poly.type
_entity_poly.pdbx_seq_one_letter_code
_entity_poly.pdbx_strand_id
1 'polypeptide(L)'
;MRFIVLFVVVNFFWLTATSQVLDSMSYYNNTKKPVISDQQITEYAPTIQADGKTLIFEANQANSSTFKLFSSNLDGSGWTKPVSLDKINSSGDSLDLIGGPSISFDGNILYFFRSVGMQGNMEIFYSIREKDGWGEPINIGSPINTDGYEGFPSISADGSTLYFVRMNLAGPVSKELKRYKRFALQSIVPKKMRVAIGVSLKN
;
A
#
# COMPACT_ATOMS: atom_id res chain seq x y z
N MET A 1 -34.45 48.36 44.73
CA MET A 1 -34.04 48.38 43.32
C MET A 1 -32.61 47.83 43.23
N ARG A 2 -32.44 46.62 42.71
CA ARG A 2 -31.13 45.99 42.44
C ARG A 2 -31.28 45.25 41.11
N PHE A 3 -30.54 45.65 40.08
CA PHE A 3 -30.47 44.94 38.81
C PHE A 3 -29.33 43.94 38.88
N ILE A 4 -29.63 42.66 38.60
CA ILE A 4 -28.63 41.63 38.35
C ILE A 4 -28.41 41.62 36.84
N VAL A 5 -27.18 41.92 36.40
CA VAL A 5 -26.76 41.74 35.01
C VAL A 5 -26.21 40.32 34.89
N LEU A 6 -26.88 39.48 34.10
CA LEU A 6 -26.44 38.13 33.80
C LEU A 6 -25.50 38.18 32.59
N PHE A 7 -24.21 37.93 32.78
CA PHE A 7 -23.28 37.70 31.67
C PHE A 7 -23.51 36.29 31.12
N VAL A 8 -24.00 36.19 29.89
CA VAL A 8 -23.99 34.94 29.13
C VAL A 8 -22.58 34.75 28.59
N VAL A 9 -21.81 33.85 29.22
CA VAL A 9 -20.56 33.35 28.64
C VAL A 9 -20.95 32.38 27.52
N VAL A 10 -20.97 32.86 26.28
CA VAL A 10 -21.11 31.99 25.11
C VAL A 10 -19.83 31.17 24.96
N ASN A 11 -19.94 29.86 25.11
CA ASN A 11 -18.83 28.91 24.98
C ASN A 11 -18.16 29.01 23.60
N PHE A 12 -16.98 29.61 23.54
CA PHE A 12 -16.14 29.77 22.34
C PHE A 12 -15.67 28.44 21.70
N PHE A 13 -15.81 27.31 22.40
CA PHE A 13 -15.37 25.99 21.93
C PHE A 13 -16.25 25.37 20.84
N TRP A 14 -17.48 25.83 20.63
CA TRP A 14 -18.39 25.26 19.62
C TRP A 14 -18.27 25.92 18.23
N LEU A 15 -17.76 27.16 18.17
CA LEU A 15 -17.61 27.91 16.91
C LEU A 15 -16.39 27.49 16.09
N THR A 16 -15.31 27.03 16.74
CA THR A 16 -14.07 26.62 16.06
C THR A 16 -14.18 25.22 15.43
N ALA A 17 -14.91 24.30 16.06
CA ALA A 17 -15.14 22.97 15.52
C ALA A 17 -16.04 23.00 14.28
N THR A 18 -17.05 23.86 14.26
CA THR A 18 -17.95 24.04 13.12
C THR A 18 -17.27 24.74 11.95
N SER A 19 -16.39 25.72 12.19
CA SER A 19 -15.60 26.35 11.12
C SER A 19 -14.60 25.38 10.50
N GLN A 20 -13.88 24.58 11.29
CA GLN A 20 -12.95 23.57 10.76
C GLN A 20 -13.65 22.51 9.90
N VAL A 21 -14.84 22.06 10.31
CA VAL A 21 -15.63 21.11 9.52
C VAL A 21 -16.12 21.76 8.22
N LEU A 22 -16.60 23.00 8.25
CA LEU A 22 -17.04 23.73 7.06
C LEU A 22 -15.88 24.02 6.10
N ASP A 23 -14.70 24.37 6.60
CA ASP A 23 -13.49 24.58 5.81
C ASP A 23 -13.03 23.28 5.14
N SER A 24 -13.06 22.16 5.88
CA SER A 24 -12.73 20.84 5.31
C SER A 24 -13.72 20.38 4.23
N MET A 25 -15.01 20.66 4.41
CA MET A 25 -16.06 20.40 3.41
C MET A 25 -15.93 21.32 2.18
N SER A 26 -15.63 22.60 2.39
CA SER A 26 -15.40 23.57 1.31
C SER A 26 -14.15 23.20 0.50
N TYR A 27 -13.07 22.80 1.18
CA TYR A 27 -11.86 22.26 0.54
C TYR A 27 -12.19 21.02 -0.30
N TYR A 28 -12.85 20.02 0.28
CA TYR A 28 -13.21 18.78 -0.44
C TYR A 28 -14.12 19.02 -1.65
N ASN A 29 -15.10 19.93 -1.52
CA ASN A 29 -16.05 20.25 -2.59
C ASN A 29 -15.46 21.13 -3.70
N ASN A 30 -14.45 21.96 -3.39
CA ASN A 30 -13.80 22.85 -4.36
C ASN A 30 -12.50 22.28 -4.96
N THR A 31 -11.96 21.19 -4.40
CA THR A 31 -10.83 20.49 -5.02
C THR A 31 -11.31 19.67 -6.22
N LYS A 32 -10.67 19.87 -7.37
CA LYS A 32 -10.80 18.98 -8.53
C LYS A 32 -10.56 17.54 -8.06
N LYS A 33 -11.49 16.63 -8.34
CA LYS A 33 -11.36 15.21 -7.95
C LYS A 33 -9.98 14.69 -8.42
N PRO A 34 -9.23 13.99 -7.54
CA PRO A 34 -7.93 13.45 -7.92
C PRO A 34 -8.09 12.48 -9.08
N VAL A 35 -7.17 12.50 -10.04
CA VAL A 35 -7.20 11.59 -11.21
C VAL A 35 -6.98 10.13 -10.80
N ILE A 36 -6.23 9.90 -9.71
CA ILE A 36 -5.89 8.56 -9.22
C ILE A 36 -6.99 7.98 -8.32
N SER A 37 -7.72 8.80 -7.56
CA SER A 37 -8.68 8.33 -6.55
C SER A 37 -10.09 8.27 -7.13
N ASP A 38 -10.60 7.06 -7.35
CA ASP A 38 -11.96 6.79 -7.81
C ASP A 38 -12.78 6.05 -6.73
N GLN A 39 -14.04 6.45 -6.54
CA GLN A 39 -14.95 5.81 -5.58
C GLN A 39 -15.33 4.37 -5.96
N GLN A 40 -15.03 3.95 -7.20
CA GLN A 40 -15.35 2.61 -7.70
C GLN A 40 -14.21 1.60 -7.56
N ILE A 41 -13.01 2.06 -7.19
CA ILE A 41 -11.84 1.21 -6.98
C ILE A 41 -11.26 1.46 -5.58
N THR A 42 -10.36 0.58 -5.18
CA THR A 42 -9.59 0.64 -3.94
C THR A 42 -8.14 0.68 -4.34
N GLU A 43 -7.49 1.81 -4.09
CA GLU A 43 -6.05 1.99 -4.25
C GLU A 43 -5.35 1.79 -2.91
N TYR A 44 -4.21 1.09 -2.93
CA TYR A 44 -3.46 0.76 -1.72
C TYR A 44 -1.94 0.80 -1.96
N ALA A 45 -1.18 0.82 -0.86
CA ALA A 45 0.28 0.72 -0.81
C ALA A 45 1.05 1.46 -1.94
N PRO A 46 0.95 2.79 -2.05
CA PRO A 46 1.70 3.53 -3.06
C PRO A 46 3.19 3.54 -2.75
N THR A 47 4.00 3.58 -3.81
CA THR A 47 5.42 3.91 -3.80
C THR A 47 5.68 5.01 -4.83
N ILE A 48 6.57 5.95 -4.51
CA ILE A 48 6.93 7.07 -5.37
C ILE A 48 8.42 6.96 -5.70
N GLN A 49 8.78 7.14 -6.97
CA GLN A 49 10.17 7.22 -7.40
C GLN A 49 10.81 8.51 -6.86
N ALA A 50 12.13 8.49 -6.67
CA ALA A 50 12.89 9.64 -6.18
C ALA A 50 12.80 10.88 -7.09
N ASP A 51 12.40 10.72 -8.36
CA ASP A 51 12.13 11.82 -9.27
C ASP A 51 10.90 12.65 -8.86
N GLY A 52 10.08 12.14 -7.93
CA GLY A 52 8.84 12.75 -7.47
C GLY A 52 7.73 12.76 -8.52
N LYS A 53 7.92 12.05 -9.64
CA LYS A 53 7.06 12.10 -10.82
C LYS A 53 6.47 10.75 -11.20
N THR A 54 7.03 9.63 -10.74
CA THR A 54 6.43 8.33 -10.98
C THR A 54 5.85 7.76 -9.69
N LEU A 55 4.54 7.52 -9.69
CA LEU A 55 3.81 6.83 -8.63
C LEU A 55 3.43 5.43 -9.12
N ILE A 56 3.69 4.42 -8.31
CA ILE A 56 3.24 3.04 -8.54
C ILE A 56 2.44 2.62 -7.33
N PHE A 57 1.30 2.00 -7.53
CA PHE A 57 0.40 1.59 -6.46
C PHE A 57 -0.36 0.34 -6.87
N GLU A 58 -0.90 -0.38 -5.89
CA GLU A 58 -1.81 -1.47 -6.18
C GLU A 58 -3.26 -0.97 -6.19
N ALA A 59 -4.07 -1.48 -7.10
CA ALA A 59 -5.49 -1.22 -7.13
C ALA A 59 -6.27 -2.45 -7.58
N ASN A 60 -7.52 -2.57 -7.15
CA ASN A 60 -8.46 -3.50 -7.77
C ASN A 60 -9.13 -2.83 -8.98
N GLN A 61 -9.43 -3.61 -10.01
CA GLN A 61 -10.31 -3.14 -11.09
C GLN A 61 -11.76 -3.28 -10.64
N ALA A 62 -12.66 -2.44 -11.16
CA ALA A 62 -14.09 -2.59 -10.91
C ALA A 62 -14.54 -4.02 -11.29
N ASN A 63 -15.16 -4.73 -10.35
CA ASN A 63 -15.56 -6.14 -10.46
C ASN A 63 -14.43 -7.19 -10.44
N SER A 64 -13.19 -6.82 -10.14
CA SER A 64 -12.11 -7.78 -9.83
C SER A 64 -11.96 -7.97 -8.32
N SER A 65 -11.81 -9.21 -7.88
CA SER A 65 -11.45 -9.54 -6.49
C SER A 65 -9.94 -9.49 -6.23
N THR A 66 -9.12 -9.25 -7.25
CA THR A 66 -7.65 -9.26 -7.16
C THR A 66 -7.04 -7.88 -7.39
N PHE A 67 -5.99 -7.58 -6.62
CA PHE A 67 -5.17 -6.38 -6.79
C PHE A 67 -4.10 -6.61 -7.86
N LYS A 68 -3.82 -5.55 -8.61
CA LYS A 68 -2.79 -5.47 -9.65
C LYS A 68 -2.04 -4.15 -9.53
N LEU A 69 -0.88 -4.03 -10.17
CA LEU A 69 -0.07 -2.82 -10.11
C LEU A 69 -0.42 -1.83 -11.24
N PHE A 70 -0.50 -0.57 -10.87
CA PHE A 70 -0.72 0.55 -11.77
C PHE A 70 0.34 1.62 -11.55
N SER A 71 0.60 2.40 -12.60
CA SER A 71 1.47 3.56 -12.54
C SER A 71 0.74 4.83 -12.96
N SER A 72 1.10 5.95 -12.35
CA SER A 72 0.68 7.28 -12.77
C SER A 72 1.90 8.18 -12.77
N ASN A 73 1.98 9.09 -13.74
CA ASN A 73 3.07 10.05 -13.84
C ASN A 73 2.57 11.46 -13.52
N LEU A 74 3.41 12.28 -12.91
CA LEU A 74 3.14 13.68 -12.68
C LEU A 74 3.57 14.50 -13.90
N ASP A 75 2.62 15.21 -14.50
CA ASP A 75 2.86 16.18 -15.57
C ASP A 75 2.44 17.60 -15.15
N GLY A 76 2.54 18.57 -16.08
CA GLY A 76 2.18 19.97 -15.82
C GLY A 76 0.72 20.21 -15.45
N SER A 77 -0.16 19.21 -15.61
CA SER A 77 -1.57 19.24 -15.27
C SER A 77 -1.94 18.43 -14.01
N GLY A 78 -0.96 17.72 -13.43
CA GLY A 78 -1.13 16.85 -12.26
C GLY A 78 -0.81 15.39 -12.58
N TRP A 79 -1.30 14.48 -11.74
CA TRP A 79 -1.13 13.04 -11.96
C TRP A 79 -1.96 12.57 -13.16
N THR A 80 -1.35 11.77 -14.04
CA THR A 80 -2.01 11.19 -15.21
C THR A 80 -2.99 10.09 -14.82
N LYS A 81 -3.86 9.71 -15.75
CA LYS A 81 -4.69 8.51 -15.60
C LYS A 81 -3.78 7.29 -15.33
N PRO A 82 -4.13 6.42 -14.36
CA PRO A 82 -3.36 5.22 -14.09
C PRO A 82 -3.27 4.28 -15.29
N VAL A 83 -2.08 3.71 -15.50
CA VAL A 83 -1.76 2.74 -16.55
C VAL A 83 -1.36 1.42 -15.89
N SER A 84 -1.95 0.32 -16.34
CA SER A 84 -1.64 -1.03 -15.86
C SER A 84 -0.20 -1.43 -16.21
N LEU A 85 0.47 -2.13 -15.30
CA LEU A 85 1.80 -2.71 -15.55
C LEU A 85 1.66 -4.13 -16.13
N ASP A 86 1.19 -4.23 -17.37
CA ASP A 86 0.69 -5.49 -17.95
C ASP A 86 1.71 -6.65 -17.95
N LYS A 87 2.98 -6.40 -18.29
CA LYS A 87 4.04 -7.44 -18.22
C LYS A 87 4.15 -8.06 -16.81
N ILE A 88 4.00 -7.23 -15.76
CA ILE A 88 3.98 -7.73 -14.37
C ILE A 88 2.63 -8.38 -14.05
N ASN A 89 1.52 -7.74 -14.42
CA ASN A 89 0.18 -8.13 -14.03
C ASN A 89 -0.30 -9.45 -14.67
N SER A 90 0.28 -9.80 -15.83
CA SER A 90 -0.11 -10.95 -16.67
C SER A 90 0.91 -12.09 -16.71
N SER A 91 2.01 -12.01 -15.95
CA SER A 91 3.07 -13.04 -15.92
C SER A 91 2.83 -14.17 -14.90
N GLY A 92 1.62 -14.27 -14.35
CA GLY A 92 1.22 -15.29 -13.37
C GLY A 92 -0.20 -15.79 -13.65
N ASP A 93 -0.81 -16.46 -12.68
CA ASP A 93 -2.22 -16.81 -12.78
C ASP A 93 -3.07 -15.53 -12.78
N SER A 94 -4.17 -15.55 -13.53
CA SER A 94 -5.17 -14.48 -13.52
C SER A 94 -5.67 -14.12 -12.12
N LEU A 95 -5.72 -15.10 -11.22
CA LEU A 95 -6.18 -14.96 -9.83
C LEU A 95 -5.09 -14.51 -8.87
N ASP A 96 -3.84 -14.39 -9.32
CA ASP A 96 -2.74 -13.94 -8.47
C ASP A 96 -2.97 -12.47 -8.08
N LEU A 97 -2.97 -12.21 -6.78
CA LEU A 97 -2.87 -10.87 -6.21
C LEU A 97 -1.43 -10.38 -6.36
N ILE A 98 -1.24 -9.20 -6.93
CA ILE A 98 0.07 -8.57 -7.09
C ILE A 98 0.01 -7.19 -6.44
N GLY A 99 0.90 -6.97 -5.47
CA GLY A 99 0.75 -5.86 -4.53
C GLY A 99 2.02 -5.42 -3.83
N GLY A 100 1.87 -4.44 -2.93
CA GLY A 100 2.97 -3.89 -2.13
C GLY A 100 4.19 -3.45 -2.95
N PRO A 101 4.03 -2.58 -3.95
CA PRO A 101 5.16 -2.14 -4.77
C PRO A 101 6.17 -1.33 -3.94
N SER A 102 7.45 -1.52 -4.24
CA SER A 102 8.55 -0.70 -3.73
C SER A 102 9.59 -0.49 -4.83
N ILE A 103 9.66 0.75 -5.31
CA ILE A 103 10.59 1.14 -6.37
C ILE A 103 11.94 1.57 -5.77
N SER A 104 13.04 1.16 -6.39
CA SER A 104 14.39 1.59 -6.05
C SER A 104 14.55 3.09 -6.27
N PHE A 105 15.50 3.70 -5.55
CA PHE A 105 15.76 5.13 -5.63
C PHE A 105 16.04 5.61 -7.07
N ASP A 106 16.82 4.85 -7.82
CA ASP A 106 17.15 5.13 -9.22
C ASP A 106 16.01 4.82 -10.21
N GLY A 107 14.93 4.19 -9.76
CA GLY A 107 13.78 3.81 -10.58
C GLY A 107 14.01 2.57 -11.46
N ASN A 108 15.14 1.88 -11.32
CA ASN A 108 15.53 0.76 -12.19
C ASN A 108 14.99 -0.59 -11.74
N ILE A 109 14.61 -0.75 -10.47
CA ILE A 109 14.11 -2.01 -9.94
C ILE A 109 12.80 -1.76 -9.18
N LEU A 110 11.77 -2.56 -9.49
CA LEU A 110 10.51 -2.58 -8.75
C LEU A 110 10.38 -3.91 -8.04
N TYR A 111 10.40 -3.88 -6.71
CA TYR A 111 10.05 -5.01 -5.87
C TYR A 111 8.55 -5.02 -5.59
N PHE A 112 7.96 -6.19 -5.50
CA PHE A 112 6.55 -6.36 -5.16
C PHE A 112 6.33 -7.79 -4.67
N PHE A 113 5.15 -8.07 -4.12
CA PHE A 113 4.78 -9.44 -3.78
C PHE A 113 3.71 -9.97 -4.73
N ARG A 114 3.67 -11.30 -4.86
CA ARG A 114 2.64 -12.04 -5.61
C ARG A 114 2.08 -13.14 -4.73
N SER A 115 0.76 -13.31 -4.71
CA SER A 115 0.17 -14.53 -4.13
C SER A 115 0.35 -15.67 -5.11
N VAL A 116 1.09 -16.72 -4.74
CA VAL A 116 1.35 -17.86 -5.63
C VAL A 116 0.64 -19.10 -5.09
N GLY A 117 -0.21 -19.71 -5.94
CA GLY A 117 -0.91 -20.96 -5.63
C GLY A 117 -2.10 -20.83 -4.66
N MET A 118 -2.78 -21.96 -4.44
CA MET A 118 -4.06 -22.00 -3.71
C MET A 118 -3.96 -21.75 -2.19
N GLN A 119 -2.75 -21.73 -1.62
CA GLN A 119 -2.54 -21.61 -0.17
C GLN A 119 -2.42 -20.15 0.30
N GLY A 120 -2.41 -19.17 -0.62
CA GLY A 120 -2.31 -17.75 -0.27
C GLY A 120 -0.94 -17.36 0.29
N ASN A 121 0.10 -18.15 0.01
CA ASN A 121 1.47 -17.74 0.26
C ASN A 121 1.79 -16.53 -0.62
N MET A 122 2.51 -15.57 -0.06
CA MET A 122 3.03 -14.44 -0.80
C MET A 122 4.52 -14.63 -0.97
N GLU A 123 5.00 -14.35 -2.17
CA GLU A 123 6.40 -14.42 -2.53
C GLU A 123 6.84 -13.07 -3.08
N ILE A 124 8.07 -12.68 -2.79
CA ILE A 124 8.66 -11.44 -3.32
C ILE A 124 9.21 -11.70 -4.72
N PHE A 125 8.86 -10.80 -5.63
CA PHE A 125 9.37 -10.73 -6.98
C PHE A 125 10.01 -9.35 -7.18
N TYR A 126 10.83 -9.25 -8.22
CA TYR A 126 11.31 -7.97 -8.71
C TYR A 126 11.25 -7.93 -10.24
N SER A 127 11.10 -6.73 -10.80
CA SER A 127 11.24 -6.47 -12.23
C SER A 127 12.26 -5.37 -12.46
N ILE A 128 13.06 -5.51 -13.51
CA ILE A 128 14.06 -4.52 -13.94
C ILE A 128 13.43 -3.64 -15.00
N ARG A 129 13.65 -2.33 -14.91
CA ARG A 129 13.22 -1.37 -15.93
C ARG A 129 14.03 -1.57 -17.21
N GLU A 130 13.34 -1.77 -18.31
CA GLU A 130 13.84 -1.88 -19.67
C GLU A 130 13.51 -0.60 -20.47
N LYS A 131 14.01 -0.52 -21.70
CA LYS A 131 13.73 0.60 -22.61
C LYS A 131 12.23 0.82 -22.84
N ASP A 132 11.46 -0.26 -22.90
CA ASP A 132 10.04 -0.25 -23.27
C ASP A 132 9.09 -0.46 -22.06
N GLY A 133 9.59 -0.32 -20.83
CA GLY A 133 8.80 -0.47 -19.60
C GLY A 133 9.42 -1.43 -18.59
N TRP A 134 8.62 -2.03 -17.73
CA TRP A 134 9.09 -3.06 -16.79
C TRP A 134 9.34 -4.38 -17.52
N GLY A 135 10.44 -5.06 -17.23
CA GLY A 135 10.75 -6.39 -17.77
C GLY A 135 9.92 -7.51 -17.13
N GLU A 136 10.17 -8.73 -17.58
CA GLU A 136 9.56 -9.93 -16.97
C GLU A 136 9.93 -10.03 -15.50
N PRO A 137 8.97 -10.33 -14.60
CA PRO A 137 9.27 -10.38 -13.19
C PRO A 137 9.98 -11.67 -12.79
N ILE A 138 10.94 -11.51 -11.91
CA ILE A 138 11.84 -12.56 -11.45
C ILE A 138 11.52 -12.83 -9.97
N ASN A 139 11.25 -14.10 -9.65
CA ASN A 139 11.11 -14.53 -8.27
C ASN A 139 12.46 -14.34 -7.54
N ILE A 140 12.47 -13.65 -6.40
CA ILE A 140 13.74 -13.33 -5.72
C ILE A 140 14.43 -14.57 -5.14
N GLY A 141 13.69 -15.68 -4.98
CA GLY A 141 14.19 -16.97 -4.54
C GLY A 141 14.62 -17.01 -3.07
N SER A 142 15.16 -18.17 -2.66
CA SER A 142 15.71 -18.36 -1.33
C SER A 142 17.04 -17.58 -1.15
N PRO A 143 17.38 -17.14 0.09
CA PRO A 143 16.69 -17.41 1.36
C PRO A 143 15.59 -16.39 1.70
N ILE A 144 15.23 -15.50 0.76
CA ILE A 144 14.22 -14.47 0.98
C ILE A 144 12.83 -15.08 0.88
N ASN A 145 12.49 -15.72 -0.24
CA ASN A 145 11.26 -16.50 -0.32
C ASN A 145 11.47 -17.85 0.36
N THR A 146 10.49 -18.22 1.18
CA THR A 146 10.40 -19.51 1.88
C THR A 146 9.08 -20.19 1.55
N ASP A 147 8.80 -21.35 2.13
CA ASP A 147 7.48 -21.99 2.02
C ASP A 147 6.37 -21.24 2.80
N GLY A 148 6.73 -20.11 3.44
CA GLY A 148 5.85 -19.28 4.23
C GLY A 148 5.25 -18.10 3.46
N TYR A 149 5.01 -17.01 4.18
CA TYR A 149 4.49 -15.77 3.63
C TYR A 149 5.59 -14.71 3.68
N GLU A 150 5.90 -14.14 2.53
CA GLU A 150 6.77 -12.98 2.34
C GLU A 150 6.08 -11.90 1.50
N GLY A 151 5.95 -10.70 2.07
CA GLY A 151 5.22 -9.63 1.40
C GLY A 151 5.62 -8.23 1.85
N PHE A 152 4.99 -7.24 1.22
CA PHE A 152 5.21 -5.81 1.47
C PHE A 152 6.71 -5.42 1.51
N PRO A 153 7.45 -5.63 0.41
CA PRO A 153 8.84 -5.22 0.33
C PRO A 153 9.01 -3.70 0.48
N SER A 154 10.17 -3.28 0.98
CA SER A 154 10.61 -1.89 1.06
C SER A 154 12.12 -1.83 0.88
N ILE A 155 12.57 -1.29 -0.25
CA ILE A 155 14.00 -1.15 -0.57
C ILE A 155 14.58 0.12 0.07
N SER A 156 15.78 0.02 0.62
CA SER A 156 16.53 1.17 1.14
C SER A 156 16.93 2.14 0.03
N ALA A 157 17.15 3.41 0.39
CA ALA A 157 17.50 4.44 -0.59
C ALA A 157 18.81 4.18 -1.35
N ASP A 158 19.77 3.50 -0.72
CA ASP A 158 21.03 3.09 -1.35
C ASP A 158 20.91 1.82 -2.20
N GLY A 159 19.70 1.23 -2.29
CA GLY A 159 19.42 0.00 -3.02
C GLY A 159 20.06 -1.26 -2.42
N SER A 160 20.68 -1.18 -1.23
CA SER A 160 21.50 -2.28 -0.71
C SER A 160 20.77 -3.21 0.26
N THR A 161 19.62 -2.79 0.79
CA THR A 161 18.91 -3.50 1.86
C THR A 161 17.43 -3.55 1.56
N LEU A 162 16.88 -4.77 1.49
CA LEU A 162 15.44 -5.00 1.33
C LEU A 162 14.83 -5.37 2.68
N TYR A 163 13.84 -4.61 3.11
CA TYR A 163 12.99 -4.93 4.26
C TYR A 163 11.69 -5.54 3.77
N PHE A 164 11.18 -6.56 4.47
CA PHE A 164 9.91 -7.19 4.11
C PHE A 164 9.23 -7.82 5.32
N VAL A 165 7.94 -8.12 5.20
CA VAL A 165 7.16 -8.86 6.18
C VAL A 165 7.33 -10.34 5.92
N ARG A 166 7.75 -11.09 6.95
CA ARG A 166 7.73 -12.55 6.94
C ARG A 166 6.79 -13.08 8.01
N MET A 167 5.92 -14.02 7.64
CA MET A 167 5.14 -14.80 8.60
C MET A 167 5.53 -16.28 8.53
N ASN A 168 6.20 -16.75 9.59
CA ASN A 168 6.56 -18.15 9.74
C ASN A 168 5.34 -18.95 10.19
N LEU A 169 4.64 -19.59 9.23
CA LEU A 169 3.50 -20.47 9.51
C LEU A 169 3.90 -21.77 10.24
N ALA A 170 5.18 -22.15 10.18
CA ALA A 170 5.74 -23.34 10.82
C ALA A 170 6.46 -23.08 12.17
N GLY A 171 6.61 -21.83 12.60
CA GLY A 171 7.06 -21.53 13.97
C GLY A 171 6.01 -21.97 15.00
N PRO A 172 6.24 -21.86 16.32
CA PRO A 172 5.15 -21.94 17.28
C PRO A 172 4.22 -20.75 17.02
N VAL A 173 3.34 -20.89 16.03
CA VAL A 173 2.16 -20.07 15.82
C VAL A 173 1.44 -20.22 17.14
N SER A 174 1.65 -19.19 17.96
CA SER A 174 1.18 -19.08 19.34
C SER A 174 -0.17 -19.78 19.45
N LYS A 175 -0.34 -20.69 20.42
CA LYS A 175 -1.64 -21.33 20.70
C LYS A 175 -2.80 -20.30 20.73
N GLU A 176 -2.47 -19.04 21.03
CA GLU A 176 -3.27 -17.83 20.85
C GLU A 176 -3.93 -17.69 19.45
N LEU A 177 -3.19 -17.74 18.33
CA LEU A 177 -3.74 -17.50 16.98
C LEU A 177 -4.78 -18.55 16.55
N LYS A 178 -4.64 -19.81 17.00
CA LYS A 178 -5.66 -20.86 16.79
C LYS A 178 -6.95 -20.59 17.56
N ARG A 179 -6.91 -19.83 18.65
CA ARG A 179 -8.09 -19.40 19.44
C ARG A 179 -8.87 -18.29 18.72
N TYR A 180 -8.18 -17.40 18.01
CA TYR A 180 -8.78 -16.26 17.30
C TYR A 180 -9.43 -16.62 15.96
N LYS A 181 -9.04 -17.72 15.29
CA LYS A 181 -9.75 -18.23 14.09
C LYS A 181 -11.23 -18.59 14.36
N ARG A 182 -11.64 -18.75 15.63
CA ARG A 182 -13.06 -18.94 16.00
C ARG A 182 -13.84 -17.65 16.28
N PHE A 183 -13.17 -16.49 16.31
CA PHE A 183 -13.78 -15.21 16.68
C PHE A 183 -13.62 -14.09 15.65
N ALA A 184 -12.87 -14.29 14.56
CA ALA A 184 -12.67 -13.27 13.54
C ALA A 184 -13.83 -13.22 12.53
N LEU A 185 -15.01 -12.82 13.02
CA LEU A 185 -16.11 -12.26 12.20
C LEU A 185 -16.43 -10.81 12.62
N GLN A 186 -15.68 -10.22 13.55
CA GLN A 186 -15.78 -8.81 13.89
C GLN A 186 -14.39 -8.23 14.16
N SER A 187 -14.05 -7.19 13.39
CA SER A 187 -13.09 -6.11 13.66
C SER A 187 -12.17 -6.27 14.89
N ILE A 188 -10.85 -6.30 14.65
CA ILE A 188 -9.78 -5.65 15.45
C ILE A 188 -8.44 -5.88 14.72
N VAL A 189 -7.72 -4.79 14.44
CA VAL A 189 -6.34 -4.78 13.92
C VAL A 189 -5.40 -5.48 14.93
N PRO A 190 -4.56 -6.46 14.55
CA PRO A 190 -3.70 -7.15 15.50
C PRO A 190 -2.61 -6.23 16.06
N LYS A 191 -2.62 -6.00 17.38
CA LYS A 191 -1.49 -5.47 18.15
C LYS A 191 -0.41 -6.55 18.29
N LYS A 192 0.62 -6.46 17.44
CA LYS A 192 2.01 -7.00 17.51
C LYS A 192 2.42 -7.61 16.17
N MET A 193 2.69 -6.74 15.21
CA MET A 193 3.51 -7.04 14.04
C MET A 193 4.97 -7.09 14.52
N ARG A 194 5.66 -8.23 14.33
CA ARG A 194 7.11 -8.30 14.59
C ARG A 194 7.83 -7.81 13.34
N VAL A 195 8.73 -6.87 13.58
CA VAL A 195 9.45 -6.01 12.64
C VAL A 195 10.31 -6.80 11.65
N ALA A 196 10.43 -6.20 10.47
CA ALA A 196 11.25 -6.52 9.30
C ALA A 196 12.51 -7.35 9.56
N ILE A 197 12.69 -8.40 8.76
CA ILE A 197 14.00 -9.00 8.55
C ILE A 197 14.63 -8.18 7.42
N GLY A 198 15.60 -7.32 7.74
CA GLY A 198 16.43 -6.68 6.72
C GLY A 198 17.44 -7.70 6.20
N VAL A 199 17.40 -8.01 4.90
CA VAL A 199 18.44 -8.82 4.25
C VAL A 199 19.32 -7.86 3.46
N SER A 200 20.64 -7.91 3.71
CA SER A 200 21.63 -7.16 2.92
C SER A 200 21.84 -7.88 1.59
N LEU A 201 21.75 -7.14 0.48
CA LEU A 201 21.91 -7.66 -0.88
C LEU A 201 23.37 -7.63 -1.37
N LYS A 202 24.35 -7.32 -0.50
CA LYS A 202 25.76 -7.27 -0.88
C LYS A 202 26.47 -8.61 -0.58
N ASN A 203 27.12 -9.16 -1.61
CA ASN A 203 28.34 -9.96 -1.44
C ASN A 203 29.53 -9.02 -1.23
#